data_AF-A0A7W6INH2-F1
#
_entry.id   AF-A0A7W6INH2-F1
#
_cell.length_a   1.000
_cell.length_b   1.000
_cell.length_c   1.000
_cell.angle_alpha   90.00
_cell.angle_beta   90.00
_cell.angle_gamma   90.00
#
_symmetry.space_group_name_H-M   'P 1'
#
loop_
_entity.id
_entity.type
_entity.pdbx_description
1 polymer ?
#
loop_
_entity_poly.entity_id
_entity_poly.type
_entity_poly.pdbx_seq_one_letter_code
_entity_poly.pdbx_strand_id
1 'polypeptide(L)'
;MSQILTDREAIRQWVAARGGNPILMDVPDGSQNRTVLQLTFGQHALNSDGNEGPDRVGGFHLVSWEEWFTALEEGGLALKVSDDPAGGNEAEFEFVAREEADRESTDAAQKPASIVTEGPNLANRGY
;
A
#
# COMPACT_ATOMS: atom_id res chain seq x y z
N MET A 1 6.45 -11.07 -3.29
CA MET A 1 5.85 -10.43 -4.49
C MET A 1 5.27 -9.10 -4.06
N SER A 2 5.26 -8.08 -4.92
CA SER A 2 4.55 -6.82 -4.64
C SER A 2 3.20 -6.79 -5.35
N GLN A 3 2.20 -6.16 -4.73
CA GLN A 3 0.84 -5.99 -5.25
C GLN A 3 0.43 -4.54 -5.08
N ILE A 4 -0.36 -3.99 -6.01
CA ILE A 4 -0.90 -2.63 -5.88
C ILE A 4 -2.36 -2.72 -5.45
N LEU A 5 -2.67 -2.02 -4.36
CA LEU A 5 -3.99 -1.95 -3.76
C LEU A 5 -4.60 -0.58 -4.06
N THR A 6 -5.75 -0.60 -4.73
CA THR A 6 -6.59 0.57 -5.00
C THR A 6 -7.88 0.56 -4.19
N ASP A 7 -8.34 -0.63 -3.78
CA ASP A 7 -9.56 -0.81 -3.00
C ASP A 7 -9.34 -0.44 -1.53
N ARG A 8 -10.22 0.43 -1.01
CA ARG A 8 -10.18 0.89 0.38
C ARG A 8 -10.18 -0.28 1.38
N GLU A 9 -11.01 -1.29 1.13
CA GLU A 9 -11.11 -2.45 2.02
C GLU A 9 -9.84 -3.31 2.00
N ALA A 10 -9.26 -3.54 0.82
CA ALA A 10 -8.02 -4.31 0.69
C ALA A 10 -6.85 -3.63 1.39
N ILE A 11 -6.71 -2.31 1.23
CA ILE A 11 -5.71 -1.50 1.95
C ILE A 11 -5.91 -1.64 3.45
N ARG A 12 -7.14 -1.44 3.93
CA ARG A 12 -7.46 -1.53 5.37
C ARG A 12 -7.14 -2.90 5.94
N GLN A 13 -7.49 -3.98 5.24
CA GLN A 13 -7.19 -5.34 5.68
C GLN A 13 -5.69 -5.59 5.74
N TRP A 14 -4.94 -5.17 4.72
CA TRP A 14 -3.49 -5.34 4.68
C TRP A 14 -2.77 -4.60 5.83
N VAL A 15 -3.21 -3.37 6.12
CA VAL A 15 -2.67 -2.55 7.22
C VAL A 15 -3.06 -3.13 8.59
N ALA A 16 -4.33 -3.50 8.77
CA ALA A 16 -4.84 -4.04 10.03
C ALA A 16 -4.18 -5.39 10.38
N ALA A 17 -3.90 -6.24 9.39
CA ALA A 17 -3.19 -7.50 9.59
C ALA A 17 -1.78 -7.32 10.18
N ARG A 18 -1.20 -6.12 10.03
CA ARG A 18 0.12 -5.73 10.55
C ARG A 18 0.04 -4.84 11.79
N GLY A 19 -1.16 -4.65 12.36
CA GLY A 19 -1.37 -3.75 13.50
C GLY A 19 -1.12 -2.28 13.17
N GLY A 20 -1.31 -1.90 11.89
CA GLY A 20 -1.09 -0.54 11.42
C GLY A 20 -2.30 0.38 11.55
N ASN A 21 -2.06 1.68 11.52
CA ASN A 21 -3.08 2.73 11.59
C ASN A 21 -2.78 3.88 10.63
N PRO A 22 -3.81 4.53 10.06
CA PRO A 22 -3.64 5.66 9.15
C PRO A 22 -3.27 6.93 9.93
N ILE A 23 -2.23 7.60 9.47
CA ILE A 23 -1.80 8.90 10.00
C ILE A 23 -1.67 9.89 8.85
N LEU A 24 -1.88 11.16 9.15
CA LEU A 24 -1.83 12.24 8.18
C LEU A 24 -1.14 13.45 8.81
N MET A 25 -0.48 14.25 7.98
CA MET A 25 0.11 15.51 8.38
C MET A 25 -0.26 16.57 7.35
N ASP A 26 -0.83 17.68 7.80
CA ASP A 26 -0.97 18.87 6.99
C ASP A 26 0.26 19.75 7.15
N VAL A 27 0.99 19.93 6.07
CA VAL A 27 2.16 20.81 6.02
C VAL A 27 1.75 22.10 5.30
N PRO A 28 1.96 23.27 5.90
CA PRO A 28 1.79 24.52 5.18
C PRO A 28 2.85 24.63 4.06
N ASP A 29 2.39 24.79 2.82
CA ASP A 29 3.19 24.97 1.60
C ASP A 29 2.84 26.33 0.96
N GLY A 30 3.43 27.39 1.51
CA GLY A 30 3.18 28.76 1.07
C GLY A 30 1.73 29.21 1.32
N SER A 31 0.93 29.34 0.25
CA SER A 31 -0.49 29.72 0.33
C SER A 31 -1.45 28.52 0.33
N GLN A 32 -0.94 27.30 0.26
CA GLN A 32 -1.73 26.07 0.25
C GLN A 32 -1.28 25.15 1.38
N ASN A 33 -2.17 24.27 1.84
CA ASN A 33 -1.78 23.17 2.71
C ASN A 33 -1.57 21.93 1.85
N ARG A 34 -0.42 21.27 2.00
CA ARG A 34 -0.17 19.96 1.40
C ARG A 34 -0.46 18.89 2.45
N THR A 35 -1.22 17.88 2.05
CA THR A 35 -1.53 16.74 2.90
C THR A 35 -0.53 15.62 2.64
N VAL A 36 0.11 15.12 3.71
CA VAL A 36 1.08 14.03 3.66
C VAL A 36 0.46 12.81 4.32
N LEU A 37 0.33 11.72 3.56
CA LEU A 37 -0.24 10.45 4.00
C LEU A 37 0.86 9.53 4.50
N GLN A 38 0.60 8.83 5.61
CA GLN A 38 1.49 7.78 6.10
C GLN A 38 0.70 6.68 6.82
N LEU A 39 1.33 5.52 7.01
CA LEU A 39 0.82 4.40 7.79
C LEU A 39 1.82 4.12 8.90
N THR A 40 1.35 4.01 10.13
CA THR A 40 2.18 3.67 11.29
C THR A 40 1.88 2.26 11.77
N PHE A 41 2.91 1.47 12.07
CA PHE A 41 2.78 0.09 12.54
C PHE A 41 3.37 -0.01 13.95
N GLY A 42 2.56 -0.45 14.91
CA GLY A 42 2.98 -0.65 16.30
C GLY A 42 2.46 0.38 17.30
N GLN A 43 2.44 -0.04 18.58
CA GLN A 43 1.82 0.71 19.67
C GLN A 43 2.64 1.93 20.13
N HIS A 44 3.95 1.99 19.87
CA HIS A 44 4.80 3.10 20.35
C HIS A 44 4.53 4.45 19.67
N ALA A 45 4.09 4.45 18.41
CA ALA A 45 3.70 5.68 17.72
C ALA A 45 2.38 6.25 18.25
N LEU A 46 1.49 5.39 18.74
CA LEU A 46 0.19 5.76 19.33
C LEU A 46 0.31 6.11 20.82
N ASN A 47 1.24 5.48 21.54
CA ASN A 47 1.47 5.65 22.98
C ASN A 47 2.70 6.50 23.30
N SER A 48 3.27 7.24 22.35
CA SER A 48 4.21 8.29 22.73
C SER A 48 3.42 9.33 23.53
N ASP A 49 3.56 9.26 24.85
CA ASP A 49 3.06 10.12 25.96
C ASP A 49 3.18 11.65 25.76
N GLY A 50 3.36 12.14 24.54
CA GLY A 50 3.45 13.56 24.18
C GLY A 50 2.44 13.99 23.11
N ASN A 51 1.33 13.25 22.95
CA ASN A 51 0.23 13.56 22.03
C ASN A 51 -0.92 14.34 22.72
N GLU A 52 -0.63 14.98 23.85
CA GLU A 52 -1.53 15.92 24.51
C GLU A 52 -1.24 17.35 24.02
N GLY A 53 -2.01 17.82 23.04
CA GLY A 53 -2.02 19.24 22.68
C GLY A 53 -2.68 19.54 21.34
N PRO A 54 -3.78 20.33 21.29
CA PRO A 54 -4.40 20.80 20.04
C PRO A 54 -3.54 21.81 19.24
N ASP A 55 -2.32 22.10 19.68
CA ASP A 55 -1.48 23.21 19.22
C ASP A 55 -0.27 22.80 18.34
N ARG A 56 -0.13 21.53 17.95
CA ARG A 56 0.95 21.13 17.02
C ARG A 56 0.53 21.28 15.57
N VAL A 57 0.85 22.44 15.00
CA VAL A 57 0.97 22.63 13.54
C VAL A 57 2.19 21.84 13.05
N GLY A 58 2.00 20.86 12.17
CA GLY A 58 3.09 20.17 11.45
C GLY A 58 3.53 18.79 11.97
N GLY A 59 2.66 18.06 12.67
CA GLY A 59 2.91 16.68 13.12
C GLY A 59 2.01 15.65 12.42
N PHE A 60 2.47 14.39 12.32
CA PHE A 60 1.58 13.28 11.96
C PHE A 60 0.61 13.03 13.11
N HIS A 61 -0.67 12.94 12.78
CA HIS A 61 -1.73 12.64 13.74
C HIS A 61 -2.56 11.44 13.23
N LEU A 62 -3.12 10.70 14.19
CA LEU A 62 -4.03 9.59 13.90
C LEU A 62 -5.31 10.15 13.29
N VAL A 63 -5.70 9.63 12.13
CA VAL A 63 -6.92 10.05 11.43
C VAL A 63 -7.86 8.87 11.25
N SER A 64 -9.10 9.19 10.86
CA SER A 64 -10.04 8.15 10.45
C SER A 64 -9.64 7.59 9.08
N TRP A 65 -9.96 6.31 8.85
CA TRP A 65 -9.77 5.68 7.54
C TRP A 65 -10.44 6.45 6.41
N GLU A 66 -11.66 6.96 6.63
CA GLU A 66 -12.39 7.73 5.62
C GLU A 66 -11.65 9.02 5.22
N GLU A 67 -11.07 9.72 6.19
CA GLU A 67 -10.32 10.95 5.95
C GLU A 67 -9.03 10.66 5.17
N TRP A 68 -8.30 9.63 5.59
CA TRP A 68 -7.09 9.18 4.91
C TRP A 68 -7.36 8.71 3.47
N PHE A 69 -8.45 7.97 3.24
CA PHE A 69 -8.82 7.53 1.89
C PHE A 69 -9.24 8.68 1.01
N THR A 70 -9.93 9.68 1.56
CA THR A 70 -10.31 10.89 0.81
C THR A 70 -9.06 11.59 0.29
N ALA A 71 -8.08 11.82 1.16
CA ALA A 71 -6.81 12.44 0.75
C ALA A 71 -5.99 11.56 -0.22
N LEU A 72 -6.05 10.23 -0.09
CA LEU A 72 -5.42 9.30 -1.05
C LEU A 72 -6.04 9.44 -2.45
N GLU A 73 -7.36 9.54 -2.51
CA GLU A 73 -8.13 9.66 -3.76
C GLU A 73 -7.96 11.04 -4.39
N GLU A 74 -7.99 12.12 -3.60
CA GLU A 74 -7.72 13.47 -4.08
C GLU A 74 -6.29 13.60 -4.63
N GLY A 75 -5.33 12.89 -4.04
CA GLY A 75 -3.96 12.79 -4.54
C GLY A 75 -3.78 11.89 -5.77
N GLY A 76 -4.80 11.14 -6.19
CA GLY A 76 -4.68 10.17 -7.27
C GLY A 76 -3.72 9.01 -6.97
N LEU A 77 -3.58 8.65 -5.69
CA LEU A 77 -2.59 7.70 -5.21
C LEU A 77 -3.18 6.28 -5.02
N ALA A 78 -2.31 5.29 -5.11
CA ALA A 78 -2.55 3.89 -4.79
C ALA A 78 -1.45 3.36 -3.87
N LEU A 79 -1.70 2.23 -3.20
CA LEU A 79 -0.76 1.64 -2.24
C LEU A 79 -0.10 0.40 -2.84
N LYS A 80 1.18 0.48 -3.19
CA LYS A 80 1.99 -0.69 -3.55
C LYS A 80 2.51 -1.33 -2.29
N VAL A 81 2.26 -2.62 -2.10
CA VAL A 81 2.64 -3.35 -0.88
C VAL A 81 3.34 -4.66 -1.21
N SER A 82 4.30 -5.07 -0.39
CA SER A 82 4.88 -6.41 -0.46
C SER A 82 4.00 -7.44 0.26
N ASP A 83 3.94 -8.64 -0.34
CA ASP A 83 3.31 -9.85 0.21
C ASP A 83 4.22 -10.58 1.20
N ASP A 84 5.50 -10.19 1.32
CA ASP A 84 6.45 -10.86 2.20
C ASP A 84 6.19 -10.46 3.67
N PRO A 85 5.79 -11.42 4.54
CA PRO A 85 5.57 -11.15 5.96
C PRO A 85 6.86 -11.27 6.78
N ALA A 86 7.97 -11.74 6.18
CA ALA A 86 9.24 -12.01 6.83
C ALA A 86 10.25 -10.85 6.73
N GLY A 87 9.97 -9.86 5.86
CA GLY A 87 10.81 -8.70 5.55
C GLY A 87 11.07 -7.68 6.65
N GLY A 88 10.92 -8.04 7.93
CA GLY A 88 11.46 -7.33 9.10
C GLY A 88 11.38 -5.80 9.13
N ASN A 89 10.46 -5.24 9.92
CA ASN A 89 10.43 -3.87 10.49
C ASN A 89 10.59 -2.63 9.59
N GLU A 90 10.83 -2.73 8.29
CA GLU A 90 10.78 -1.58 7.39
C GLU A 90 9.59 -1.75 6.46
N ALA A 91 8.59 -0.89 6.63
CA ALA A 91 7.29 -1.02 6.02
C ALA A 91 7.42 -0.98 4.49
N GLU A 92 7.33 -2.15 3.84
CA GLU A 92 7.37 -2.31 2.37
C GLU A 92 6.06 -1.85 1.72
N PHE A 93 5.66 -0.61 1.99
CA PHE A 93 4.61 0.05 1.22
C PHE A 93 5.15 1.31 0.56
N GLU A 94 4.65 1.59 -0.64
CA GLU A 94 4.97 2.77 -1.41
C GLU A 94 3.67 3.37 -1.95
N PHE A 95 3.60 4.70 -1.98
CA PHE A 95 2.53 5.40 -2.68
C PHE A 95 2.93 5.55 -4.15
N VAL A 96 2.12 5.00 -5.04
CA VAL A 96 2.30 5.07 -6.49
C VAL A 96 1.12 5.80 -7.12
N ALA A 97 1.28 6.34 -8.32
CA ALA A 97 0.15 6.93 -9.02
C ALA A 97 -0.88 5.85 -9.40
N ARG A 98 -2.18 6.15 -9.31
CA ARG A 98 -3.24 5.22 -9.76
C ARG A 98 -3.09 4.83 -11.23
N GLU A 99 -2.53 5.73 -12.04
CA GLU A 99 -2.24 5.48 -13.45
C GLU A 99 -1.20 4.36 -13.62
N GLU A 100 -0.24 4.25 -12.70
CA GLU A 100 0.74 3.16 -12.68
C GLU A 100 0.10 1.84 -12.22
N ALA A 101 -0.83 1.91 -11.27
CA ALA A 101 -1.61 0.75 -10.82
C ALA A 101 -2.41 0.10 -11.95
N ASP A 102 -3.01 0.91 -12.82
CA ASP A 102 -3.78 0.46 -13.98
C ASP A 102 -2.87 -0.23 -15.01
N ARG A 103 -1.68 0.33 -15.25
CA ARG A 103 -0.66 -0.24 -16.16
C ARG A 103 -0.06 -1.55 -15.65
N GLU A 104 0.26 -1.66 -14.36
CA GLU A 104 0.77 -2.91 -13.77
C GLU A 104 -0.33 -3.99 -13.71
N SER A 105 -1.59 -3.61 -13.46
CA SER A 105 -2.72 -4.55 -13.53
C SER A 105 -2.92 -5.13 -14.94
N THR A 106 -2.69 -4.33 -15.98
CA THR A 106 -2.75 -4.82 -17.37
C THR A 106 -1.53 -5.67 -17.74
N ASP A 107 -0.33 -5.36 -17.26
CA ASP A 107 0.88 -6.16 -17.51
C ASP A 107 0.84 -7.54 -16.82
N ALA A 108 0.34 -7.60 -15.58
CA ALA A 108 0.14 -8.86 -14.86
C ALA A 108 -0.93 -9.75 -15.50
N ALA A 109 -1.98 -9.14 -16.08
CA ALA A 109 -3.00 -9.86 -16.87
C ALA A 109 -2.48 -10.29 -18.26
N GLN A 110 -1.33 -9.76 -18.71
CA GLN A 110 -0.71 -10.07 -19.99
C GLN A 110 0.45 -11.07 -19.89
N LYS A 111 0.48 -11.90 -18.84
CA LYS A 111 1.14 -13.22 -18.95
C LYS A 111 0.07 -14.27 -19.18
N PRO A 112 -0.24 -14.66 -20.43
CA PRO A 112 -0.89 -15.93 -20.63
C PRO A 112 0.08 -16.97 -20.07
N ALA A 113 -0.29 -17.61 -18.97
CA ALA A 113 0.30 -18.85 -18.51
C ALA A 113 0.03 -19.92 -19.59
N SER A 114 0.73 -19.80 -20.72
CA SER A 114 0.92 -20.87 -21.69
C SER A 114 1.94 -21.81 -21.10
N ILE A 115 1.55 -22.53 -20.03
CA ILE A 115 2.10 -23.86 -19.83
C ILE A 115 1.30 -24.76 -20.76
N VAL A 116 1.86 -24.92 -21.95
CA VAL A 116 1.48 -25.97 -22.87
C VAL A 116 1.67 -27.29 -22.12
N THR A 117 0.56 -27.97 -21.82
CA THR A 117 0.60 -29.37 -21.41
C THR A 117 0.93 -30.19 -22.65
N GLU A 118 2.22 -30.42 -22.90
CA GLU A 118 2.65 -31.47 -23.82
C GLU A 118 2.45 -32.83 -23.12
N GLY A 119 1.36 -33.50 -23.47
CA GLY A 119 1.13 -34.90 -23.14
C GLY A 119 2.20 -35.82 -23.77
N PRO A 120 2.29 -37.09 -23.31
CA PRO A 120 3.50 -37.89 -23.43
C PRO A 120 3.74 -38.35 -24.87
N ASN A 121 4.89 -37.98 -25.44
CA ASN A 121 5.34 -38.52 -26.73
C ASN A 121 6.41 -39.60 -26.49
N LEU A 122 5.98 -40.83 -26.24
CA LEU A 122 6.82 -42.02 -26.31
C LEU A 122 6.58 -42.73 -27.64
N ALA A 123 6.93 -42.05 -28.73
CA ALA A 123 7.23 -42.68 -30.00
C ALA A 123 8.76 -42.67 -30.20
N ASN A 124 9.44 -43.68 -29.65
CA ASN A 124 10.69 -44.14 -30.26
C ASN A 124 10.92 -45.63 -30.00
N ARG A 125 10.62 -46.36 -31.06
CA ARG A 125 10.93 -47.76 -31.32
C ARG A 125 12.41 -47.80 -31.72
N GLY A 126 13.27 -48.37 -30.86
CA GLY A 126 14.63 -48.76 -31.22
C GLY A 126 14.67 -50.27 -31.41
N TYR A 127 15.15 -50.69 -32.57
CA TYR A 127 15.35 -52.07 -33.02
C TYR A 127 16.38 -52.83 -32.19
#